data_AF-A0A2N3CL76-F1
#
_entry.id   AF-A0A2N3CL76-F1
#
_cell.length_a   1.000
_cell.length_b   1.000
_cell.length_c   1.000
_cell.angle_alpha   90.00
_cell.angle_beta   90.00
_cell.angle_gamma   90.00
#
_symmetry.space_group_name_H-M   'P 1'
#
loop_
_entity.id
_entity.type
_entity.pdbx_description
1 polymer ?
#
loop_
_entity_poly.entity_id
_entity_poly.type
_entity_poly.pdbx_seq_one_letter_code
_entity_poly.pdbx_strand_id
1 'polypeptide(L)'
;LLGLPGDATYANYQEANRAFYRLTVLPLVGRVLSHAGHWLGGFAGGEITLRPDLDGVHALSLEREALWARVGAAGFLTEAEKRQILGLGPRPEGA
;
A
#
# COMPACT_ATOMS: atom_id res chain seq x y z
N LEU A 1 16.20 -12.62 3.34
CA LEU A 1 15.89 -13.60 2.27
C LEU A 1 17.19 -14.07 1.60
N LEU A 2 18.15 -14.59 2.38
CA LEU A 2 19.46 -15.04 1.86
C LEU A 2 19.70 -16.54 2.11
N GLY A 3 18.68 -17.30 2.48
CA GLY A 3 18.72 -18.77 2.54
C GLY A 3 19.77 -19.35 3.48
N LEU A 4 20.31 -18.58 4.43
CA LEU A 4 21.33 -19.04 5.36
C LEU A 4 20.73 -20.08 6.31
N PRO A 5 21.34 -21.28 6.43
CA PRO A 5 20.81 -22.35 7.27
C PRO A 5 20.96 -22.00 8.76
N GLY A 6 19.89 -22.21 9.54
CA GLY A 6 19.95 -22.26 11.00
C GLY A 6 19.43 -21.04 11.77
N ASP A 7 19.10 -19.93 11.11
CA ASP A 7 18.60 -18.72 11.78
C ASP A 7 17.38 -18.14 11.05
N ALA A 8 16.21 -18.74 11.29
CA ALA A 8 14.96 -18.30 10.68
C ALA A 8 14.37 -17.12 11.47
N THR A 9 14.87 -15.91 11.20
CA THR A 9 14.34 -14.65 11.79
C THR A 9 12.86 -14.40 11.43
N TYR A 10 12.32 -15.07 10.42
CA TYR A 10 10.91 -14.98 10.00
C TYR A 10 10.27 -16.37 10.00
N ALA A 11 8.99 -16.45 10.39
CA ALA A 11 8.28 -17.72 10.52
C ALA A 11 8.01 -18.41 9.18
N ASN A 12 7.92 -17.64 8.08
CA ASN A 12 7.74 -18.17 6.73
C ASN A 12 8.18 -17.15 5.64
N TYR A 13 8.14 -17.59 4.38
CA TYR A 13 8.45 -16.75 3.23
C TYR A 13 7.51 -15.55 3.09
N GLN A 14 6.21 -15.69 3.39
CA GLN A 14 5.24 -14.62 3.25
C GLN A 14 5.57 -13.45 4.19
N GLU A 15 5.93 -13.75 5.43
CA GLU A 15 6.35 -12.77 6.42
C GLU A 15 7.66 -12.07 6.01
N ALA A 16 8.65 -12.86 5.57
CA ALA A 16 9.93 -12.32 5.10
C ALA A 16 9.76 -11.41 3.87
N ASN A 17 8.89 -11.79 2.92
CA ASN A 17 8.61 -11.00 1.73
C ASN A 17 7.90 -9.69 2.09
N ARG A 18 6.89 -9.74 2.96
CA ARG A 18 6.21 -8.54 3.48
C ARG A 18 7.19 -7.59 4.17
N ALA A 19 8.04 -8.11 5.05
CA ALA A 19 9.05 -7.33 5.74
C ALA A 19 10.05 -6.67 4.78
N PHE A 20 10.50 -7.39 3.75
CA PHE A 20 11.35 -6.83 2.70
C PHE A 20 10.68 -5.67 1.95
N TYR A 21 9.42 -5.83 1.54
CA TYR A 21 8.69 -4.74 0.89
C TYR A 21 8.51 -3.53 1.80
N ARG A 22 8.15 -3.74 3.06
CA ARG A 22 7.90 -2.68 4.05
C ARG A 22 9.18 -1.93 4.43
N LEU A 23 10.27 -2.63 4.69
CA LEU A 23 11.49 -2.05 5.25
C LEU A 23 12.48 -1.57 4.19
N THR A 24 12.37 -2.05 2.96
CA THR A 24 13.36 -1.75 1.90
C THR A 24 12.71 -1.18 0.65
N VAL A 25 11.80 -1.93 0.02
CA VAL A 25 11.26 -1.55 -1.30
C VAL A 25 10.42 -0.27 -1.23
N LEU A 26 9.41 -0.22 -0.37
CA LEU A 26 8.51 0.94 -0.28
C LEU A 26 9.23 2.24 0.12
N PRO A 27 10.16 2.25 1.10
CA PRO A 27 10.94 3.45 1.39
C PRO A 27 11.80 3.93 0.21
N LEU A 28 12.38 3.01 -0.56
CA LEU A 28 13.15 3.36 -1.76
C LEU A 28 12.26 3.95 -2.85
N VAL A 29 11.13 3.29 -3.14
CA VAL A 29 10.14 3.76 -4.12
C VAL A 29 9.60 5.14 -3.71
N GLY A 30 9.27 5.34 -2.44
CA GLY A 30 8.80 6.63 -1.93
C GLY A 30 9.80 7.76 -2.17
N ARG A 31 11.11 7.51 -1.96
CA ARG A 31 12.16 8.49 -2.29
C ARG A 31 12.21 8.81 -3.77
N VAL A 32 12.20 7.80 -4.63
CA VAL A 32 12.23 7.98 -6.10
C VAL A 32 11.00 8.77 -6.57
N LEU A 33 9.81 8.42 -6.09
CA LEU A 33 8.56 9.09 -6.44
C LEU A 33 8.52 10.54 -5.94
N SER A 34 9.08 10.82 -4.77
CA SER A 34 9.21 12.19 -4.26
C SER A 34 10.09 13.06 -5.15
N HIS A 35 11.26 12.55 -5.56
CA HIS A 35 12.15 13.27 -6.48
C HIS A 35 11.53 13.46 -7.85
N ALA A 36 10.87 12.42 -8.38
CA ALA A 36 10.17 12.49 -9.66
C ALA A 36 9.01 13.50 -9.62
N GLY A 37 8.21 13.51 -8.55
CA GLY A 37 7.12 14.47 -8.36
C GLY A 37 7.63 15.92 -8.29
N HIS A 38 8.71 16.15 -7.54
CA HIS A 38 9.34 17.48 -7.47
C HIS A 38 9.85 17.94 -8.84
N TRP A 39 10.56 17.08 -9.57
CA TRP A 39 11.06 17.38 -10.91
C TRP A 39 9.92 17.69 -11.89
N LEU A 40 8.85 16.88 -11.90
CA LEU A 40 7.66 17.10 -12.73
C LEU A 40 6.92 18.39 -12.37
N GLY A 41 6.87 18.74 -11.09
CA GLY A 41 6.21 19.97 -10.63
C GLY A 41 6.79 21.24 -11.22
N GLY A 42 8.10 21.24 -11.51
CA GLY A 42 8.77 22.33 -12.23
C GLY A 42 8.23 22.55 -13.65
N PHE A 43 7.72 21.50 -14.31
CA PHE A 43 7.14 21.60 -15.66
C PHE A 43 5.64 21.91 -15.63
N ALA A 44 4.93 21.38 -14.64
CA ALA A 44 3.48 21.54 -14.51
C ALA A 44 3.05 22.87 -13.87
N GLY A 45 4.00 23.65 -13.34
CA GLY A 45 3.70 24.91 -12.65
C GLY A 45 2.99 24.72 -11.31
N GLY A 46 3.15 23.56 -10.67
CA GLY A 46 2.44 23.19 -9.44
C GLY A 46 3.02 21.97 -8.76
N GLU A 47 2.58 21.70 -7.52
CA GLU A 47 3.05 20.55 -6.75
C GLU A 47 2.43 19.24 -7.27
N ILE A 48 3.30 18.28 -7.64
CA ILE A 48 2.88 16.93 -8.05
C ILE A 48 3.29 15.94 -6.96
N THR A 49 2.30 15.29 -6.35
CA THR A 49 2.52 14.18 -5.41
C THR A 49 2.33 12.85 -6.13
N LEU A 50 3.40 12.04 -6.16
CA LEU A 50 3.35 10.66 -6.64
C LEU A 50 3.33 9.69 -5.46
N ARG A 51 2.47 8.68 -5.52
CA ARG A 51 2.36 7.63 -4.48
C ARG A 51 2.36 6.25 -5.13
N PRO A 52 3.00 5.24 -4.51
CA PRO A 52 2.94 3.89 -5.01
C PRO A 52 1.54 3.31 -4.77
N ASP A 53 1.03 2.54 -5.75
CA ASP A 53 -0.16 1.73 -5.57
C ASP A 53 0.20 0.48 -4.75
N LEU A 54 -0.28 0.45 -3.49
CA LEU A 54 -0.03 -0.67 -2.58
C LEU A 54 -0.99 -1.83 -2.83
N ASP A 55 -2.15 -1.59 -3.44
CA ASP A 55 -3.13 -2.64 -3.71
C ASP A 55 -2.66 -3.58 -4.84
N GLY A 56 -1.83 -3.08 -5.75
CA GLY A 56 -1.15 -3.91 -6.75
C GLY A 56 -0.05 -4.83 -6.21
N VAL A 57 0.39 -4.66 -4.95
CA VAL A 57 1.54 -5.40 -4.40
C VAL A 57 1.08 -6.68 -3.72
N HIS A 58 1.26 -7.83 -4.39
CA HIS A 58 0.87 -9.13 -3.86
C HIS A 58 1.44 -9.43 -2.45
N ALA A 59 2.67 -9.00 -2.17
CA ALA A 59 3.32 -9.19 -0.86
C ALA A 59 2.62 -8.47 0.31
N LEU A 60 1.75 -7.49 0.03
CA LEU A 60 0.99 -6.73 1.02
C LEU A 60 -0.48 -7.20 1.14
N SER A 61 -0.86 -8.27 0.43
CA SER A 61 -2.25 -8.75 0.38
C SER A 61 -2.83 -9.06 1.77
N LEU A 62 -2.02 -9.59 2.70
CA LEU A 62 -2.45 -9.89 4.07
C LEU A 62 -2.76 -8.62 4.88
N GLU A 63 -1.99 -7.55 4.68
CA GLU A 63 -2.27 -6.27 5.34
C GLU A 63 -3.53 -5.63 4.77
N ARG A 64 -3.72 -5.72 3.46
CA ARG A 64 -4.94 -5.30 2.77
C ARG A 64 -6.15 -6.07 3.29
N GLU A 65 -6.07 -7.40 3.37
CA GLU A 65 -7.13 -8.24 3.92
C GLU A 65 -7.49 -7.85 5.36
N ALA A 66 -6.49 -7.63 6.21
CA ALA A 66 -6.70 -7.20 7.59
C ALA A 66 -7.39 -5.82 7.68
N LEU A 67 -7.03 -4.88 6.81
CA LEU A 67 -7.70 -3.58 6.70
C LEU A 67 -9.16 -3.75 6.26
N TRP A 68 -9.39 -4.51 5.19
CA TRP A 68 -10.71 -4.77 4.63
C TRP A 68 -11.64 -5.45 5.65
N ALA A 69 -11.14 -6.43 6.39
CA ALA A 69 -11.90 -7.10 7.45
C ALA A 69 -12.30 -6.12 8.57
N ARG A 70 -11.38 -5.27 9.03
CA ARG A 70 -11.64 -4.27 10.08
C ARG A 70 -12.67 -3.23 9.64
N VAL A 71 -12.53 -2.70 8.42
CA VAL A 71 -13.45 -1.71 7.85
C VAL A 71 -14.82 -2.33 7.55
N GLY A 72 -14.84 -3.56 7.03
CA GLY A 72 -16.08 -4.31 6.78
C GLY A 72 -16.89 -4.53 8.06
N ALA A 73 -16.22 -4.94 9.14
CA ALA A 73 -16.84 -5.19 10.44
C ALA A 73 -17.27 -3.93 11.20
N ALA A 74 -16.81 -2.74 10.81
CA ALA A 74 -17.19 -1.48 11.45
C ALA A 74 -18.65 -1.11 11.12
N GLY A 75 -19.59 -1.51 11.96
CA GLY A 75 -21.03 -1.27 11.76
C GLY A 75 -21.45 0.21 11.86
N PHE A 76 -20.63 1.06 12.45
CA PHE A 76 -20.90 2.49 12.60
C PHE A 76 -20.56 3.32 11.34
N LEU A 77 -19.83 2.73 10.39
CA LEU A 77 -19.46 3.40 9.15
C LEU A 77 -20.49 3.14 8.05
N THR A 78 -20.84 4.18 7.31
CA THR A 78 -21.61 4.09 6.08
C THR A 78 -20.82 3.39 4.97
N GLU A 79 -21.51 2.89 3.94
CA GLU A 79 -20.84 2.28 2.76
C GLU A 79 -19.88 3.28 2.10
N ALA A 80 -20.28 4.56 1.98
CA ALA A 80 -19.45 5.60 1.39
C ALA A 80 -18.14 5.82 2.16
N GLU A 81 -18.21 5.90 3.50
CA GLU A 81 -17.03 6.04 4.35
C GLU A 81 -16.12 4.81 4.25
N LYS A 82 -16.70 3.61 4.25
CA LYS A 82 -15.93 2.37 4.06
C LYS A 82 -15.18 2.37 2.73
N ARG A 83 -15.85 2.72 1.63
CA ARG A 83 -15.24 2.80 0.30
C ARG A 83 -14.10 3.82 0.27
N GLN A 84 -14.30 5.00 0.81
CA GLN A 84 -13.28 6.05 0.87
C GLN A 84 -12.04 5.60 1.67
N ILE A 85 -12.22 4.95 2.83
CA ILE A 85 -11.12 4.42 3.65
C ILE A 85 -10.34 3.34 2.88
N LEU A 86 -11.04 2.51 2.11
CA LEU A 86 -10.45 1.45 1.29
C LEU A 86 -9.87 1.97 -0.05
N GLY A 87 -9.87 3.28 -0.28
CA GLY A 87 -9.37 3.86 -1.54
C GLY A 87 -10.27 3.62 -2.75
N LEU A 88 -11.49 3.11 -2.53
CA LEU A 88 -12.48 2.90 -3.57
C LEU A 88 -13.21 4.20 -3.88
N GLY A 89 -13.38 4.50 -5.17
CA GLY A 89 -14.20 5.63 -5.61
C GLY A 89 -15.67 5.49 -5.18
N PRO A 90 -16.47 6.57 -5.30
CA PRO A 90 -17.90 6.51 -5.00
C PRO A 90 -18.60 5.42 -5.82
N ARG A 91 -19.70 4.88 -5.29
CA ARG A 91 -20.49 3.90 -6.04
C ARG A 91 -21.02 4.59 -7.31
N PRO A 92 -20.84 4.01 -8.51
CA PRO A 92 -21.47 4.56 -9.71
C PRO A 92 -22.98 4.52 -9.54
N GLU A 93 -23.66 5.64 -9.83
CA GLU A 93 -25.12 5.70 -9.79
C GLU A 93 -25.68 4.70 -10.83
N GLY A 94 -26.46 3.71 -10.37
CA GLY A 94 -27.12 2.73 -11.23
C GLY A 94 -26.63 1.28 -11.16
N ALA A 95 -25.81 0.91 -10.17
CA ALA A 95 -25.40 -0.48 -9.88
C ALA A 95 -25.93 -0.98 -8.54
#